data_AF-A0A6J6RQE3-F1
#
_entry.id   AF-A0A6J6RQE3-F1
#
_cell.length_a   1.000
_cell.length_b   1.000
_cell.length_c   1.000
_cell.angle_alpha   90.00
_cell.angle_beta   90.00
_cell.angle_gamma   90.00
#
_symmetry.space_group_name_H-M   'P 1'
#
loop_
_entity.id
_entity.type
_entity.pdbx_description
1 polymer ?
#
loop_
_entity_poly.entity_id
_entity_poly.type
_entity_poly.pdbx_seq_one_letter_code
_entity_poly.pdbx_strand_id
1 'polypeptide(L)'
;MNQSLQDRLLLTEARIKSMANAAKNITKLPDPLNRVLIERTLENGLHLLQRSVPFGVVGMVYEARPNVTVDAAVILIKSGNAALLRGSSSAEHSNKILIEVMRKGFAGTSISPEVIQLVPSDDRGTVTALLKASGFVDLVIPRGSAQLIRTVVDEATVPTIETGAGVCHVYVDKSADFDKAIAILINSKCDRPSVCNAAETLLVDKQISDQFLPLALKALTDASVIINADSESKLVADKIGIQTKLASNDSWSTEYGTLEINVAQVDGVMGAIDHIAKFGTKHTEAIVAQDDLAISTFTSLNDCAAVMINTSTRFTDGEQMGFGAEIGISNQKMHARGPMGLEQMTTTTWIVSGNGQIRN
;
A
#
# COMPACT_ATOMS: atom_id res chain seq x y z
N MET A 1 -4.32 -27.32 -5.77
CA MET A 1 -4.36 -25.85 -5.56
C MET A 1 -4.57 -25.62 -4.06
N ASN A 2 -3.72 -24.85 -3.37
CA ASN A 2 -3.87 -24.62 -1.93
C ASN A 2 -5.18 -23.84 -1.65
N GLN A 3 -5.84 -24.10 -0.53
CA GLN A 3 -7.11 -23.48 -0.13
C GLN A 3 -7.06 -21.95 -0.10
N SER A 4 -5.92 -21.35 0.29
CA SER A 4 -5.71 -19.88 0.22
C SER A 4 -5.76 -19.34 -1.21
N LEU A 5 -5.21 -20.08 -2.18
CA LEU A 5 -5.26 -19.71 -3.60
C LEU A 5 -6.67 -19.88 -4.18
N GLN A 6 -7.39 -20.93 -3.78
CA GLN A 6 -8.79 -21.12 -4.15
C GLN A 6 -9.66 -19.97 -3.65
N ASP A 7 -9.50 -19.58 -2.38
CA ASP A 7 -10.24 -18.46 -1.83
C ASP A 7 -9.98 -17.17 -2.61
N ARG A 8 -8.72 -16.84 -2.94
CA ARG A 8 -8.41 -15.62 -3.71
C ARG A 8 -9.01 -15.60 -5.12
N LEU A 9 -9.17 -16.76 -5.75
CA LEU A 9 -9.75 -16.91 -7.10
C LEU A 9 -11.28 -16.96 -7.11
N LEU A 10 -11.91 -17.37 -6.01
CA LEU A 10 -13.34 -17.65 -5.95
C LEU A 10 -14.17 -16.38 -6.18
N LEU A 11 -15.08 -16.44 -7.15
CA LEU A 11 -16.12 -15.43 -7.35
C LEU A 11 -17.46 -15.99 -6.85
N THR A 12 -18.00 -15.38 -5.82
CA THR A 12 -19.36 -15.64 -5.32
C THR A 12 -20.29 -14.50 -5.72
N GLU A 13 -21.59 -14.70 -5.64
CA GLU A 13 -22.58 -13.63 -5.89
C GLU A 13 -22.31 -12.39 -5.02
N ALA A 14 -21.97 -12.59 -3.74
CA ALA A 14 -21.62 -11.51 -2.83
C ALA A 14 -20.38 -10.73 -3.29
N ARG A 15 -19.33 -11.43 -3.77
CA ARG A 15 -18.12 -10.78 -4.30
C ARG A 15 -18.39 -10.02 -5.60
N ILE A 16 -19.25 -10.55 -6.47
CA ILE A 16 -19.68 -9.86 -7.70
C ILE A 16 -20.45 -8.58 -7.37
N LYS A 17 -21.41 -8.65 -6.43
CA LYS A 17 -22.14 -7.47 -5.94
C LYS A 17 -21.19 -6.45 -5.31
N SER A 18 -20.19 -6.90 -4.55
CA SER A 18 -19.17 -6.04 -3.97
C SER A 18 -18.37 -5.29 -5.04
N MET A 19 -17.85 -5.98 -6.07
CA MET A 19 -17.14 -5.34 -7.20
C MET A 19 -18.00 -4.29 -7.91
N ALA A 20 -19.28 -4.62 -8.20
CA ALA A 20 -20.20 -3.67 -8.82
C ALA A 20 -20.47 -2.44 -7.93
N ASN A 21 -20.58 -2.62 -6.61
CA ASN A 21 -20.76 -1.52 -5.67
C ASN A 21 -19.49 -0.67 -5.53
N ALA A 22 -18.31 -1.28 -5.49
CA ALA A 22 -17.03 -0.58 -5.50
C ALA A 22 -16.89 0.30 -6.74
N ALA A 23 -17.22 -0.21 -7.92
CA ALA A 23 -17.26 0.57 -9.15
C ALA A 23 -18.21 1.78 -9.05
N LYS A 24 -19.42 1.59 -8.52
CA LYS A 24 -20.39 2.69 -8.26
C LYS A 24 -19.92 3.68 -7.20
N ASN A 25 -19.06 3.29 -6.28
CA ASN A 25 -18.50 4.21 -5.30
C ASN A 25 -17.42 5.07 -5.94
N ILE A 26 -16.57 4.49 -6.78
CA ILE A 26 -15.55 5.23 -7.55
C ILE A 26 -16.19 6.30 -8.44
N THR A 27 -17.37 6.04 -9.02
CA THR A 27 -18.04 7.07 -9.85
C THR A 27 -18.44 8.32 -9.08
N LYS A 28 -18.66 8.21 -7.77
CA LYS A 28 -19.02 9.33 -6.87
C LYS A 28 -17.80 10.17 -6.47
N LEU A 29 -16.59 9.65 -6.67
CA LEU A 29 -15.37 10.38 -6.33
C LEU A 29 -15.19 11.58 -7.30
N PRO A 30 -14.59 12.68 -6.81
CA PRO A 30 -14.24 13.82 -7.65
C PRO A 30 -13.41 13.40 -8.87
N ASP A 31 -13.62 14.10 -9.99
CA ASP A 31 -12.78 13.91 -11.17
C ASP A 31 -11.35 14.41 -10.86
N PRO A 32 -10.32 13.56 -10.97
CA PRO A 32 -8.95 13.97 -10.68
C PRO A 32 -8.34 14.82 -11.80
N LEU A 33 -8.99 14.94 -12.96
CA LEU A 33 -8.45 15.61 -14.15
C LEU A 33 -8.66 17.12 -14.14
N ASN A 34 -7.75 17.85 -14.79
CA ASN A 34 -7.79 19.30 -14.97
C ASN A 34 -7.81 20.11 -13.67
N ARG A 35 -7.41 19.53 -12.54
CA ARG A 35 -7.25 20.25 -11.28
C ARG A 35 -6.07 21.21 -11.42
N VAL A 36 -6.28 22.49 -11.16
CA VAL A 36 -5.21 23.49 -11.12
C VAL A 36 -4.40 23.27 -9.85
N LEU A 37 -3.10 23.02 -10.01
CA LEU A 37 -2.16 22.77 -8.91
C LEU A 37 -1.34 24.01 -8.61
N ILE A 38 -0.91 24.72 -9.65
CA ILE A 38 -0.13 25.96 -9.55
C ILE A 38 -0.62 26.93 -10.62
N GLU A 39 -0.83 28.18 -10.25
CA GLU A 39 -1.18 29.25 -11.18
C GLU A 39 -0.44 30.52 -10.77
N ARG A 40 0.26 31.17 -11.71
CA ARG A 40 0.96 32.43 -11.47
C ARG A 40 1.23 33.20 -12.75
N THR A 41 1.35 34.51 -12.62
CA THR A 41 1.84 35.38 -13.70
C THR A 41 3.24 35.87 -13.36
N LEU A 42 4.19 35.73 -14.29
CA LEU A 42 5.56 36.21 -14.15
C LEU A 42 5.64 37.72 -14.39
N GLU A 43 6.74 38.35 -13.96
CA GLU A 43 6.99 39.78 -14.15
C GLU A 43 6.98 40.22 -15.63
N ASN A 44 7.38 39.33 -16.54
CA ASN A 44 7.33 39.56 -17.99
C ASN A 44 5.93 39.37 -18.61
N GLY A 45 4.91 39.12 -17.79
CA GLY A 45 3.52 38.96 -18.21
C GLY A 45 3.16 37.57 -18.74
N LEU A 46 4.05 36.57 -18.68
CA LEU A 46 3.67 35.19 -18.98
C LEU A 46 2.75 34.65 -17.88
N HIS A 47 1.61 34.07 -18.28
CA HIS A 47 0.69 33.40 -17.38
C HIS A 47 0.93 31.88 -17.42
N LEU A 48 1.23 31.29 -16.27
CA LEU A 48 1.59 29.89 -16.10
C LEU A 48 0.50 29.19 -15.30
N LEU A 49 0.02 28.06 -15.83
CA LEU A 49 -0.93 27.18 -15.17
C LEU A 49 -0.44 25.74 -15.25
N GLN A 50 -0.27 25.09 -14.09
CA GLN A 50 -0.03 23.66 -13.99
C GLN A 50 -1.34 22.96 -13.63
N ARG A 51 -1.74 21.96 -14.41
CA ARG A 51 -2.93 21.15 -14.13
C ARG A 51 -2.67 19.65 -14.19
N SER A 52 -3.49 18.87 -13.50
CA SER A 52 -3.48 17.41 -13.59
C SER A 52 -3.98 16.90 -14.95
N VAL A 53 -3.35 15.85 -15.46
CA VAL A 53 -3.67 15.14 -16.72
C VAL A 53 -3.45 13.64 -16.52
N PRO A 54 -4.09 12.74 -17.29
CA PRO A 54 -3.81 11.31 -17.17
C PRO A 54 -2.36 11.01 -17.53
N PHE A 55 -1.87 9.84 -17.12
CA PHE A 55 -0.61 9.30 -17.64
C PHE A 55 -0.71 8.96 -19.12
N GLY A 56 -1.79 8.28 -19.51
CA GLY A 56 -1.97 7.74 -20.85
C GLY A 56 -2.36 6.26 -20.76
N VAL A 57 -1.40 5.35 -20.97
CA VAL A 57 -1.59 3.90 -20.91
C VAL A 57 -0.92 3.32 -19.67
N VAL A 58 -1.72 2.68 -18.80
CA VAL A 58 -1.22 2.04 -17.58
C VAL A 58 -1.36 0.52 -17.68
N GLY A 59 -0.22 -0.17 -17.54
CA GLY A 59 -0.11 -1.61 -17.44
C GLY A 59 -0.27 -2.10 -16.00
N MET A 60 -1.16 -3.07 -15.75
CA MET A 60 -1.32 -3.70 -14.45
C MET A 60 -0.92 -5.16 -14.54
N VAL A 61 0.05 -5.60 -13.73
CA VAL A 61 0.43 -7.01 -13.61
C VAL A 61 -0.03 -7.53 -12.26
N TYR A 62 -0.91 -8.53 -12.23
CA TYR A 62 -1.50 -9.00 -10.97
C TYR A 62 -1.76 -10.50 -10.89
N GLU A 63 -1.80 -11.01 -9.66
CA GLU A 63 -1.91 -12.45 -9.37
C GLU A 63 -3.19 -12.83 -8.64
N ALA A 64 -3.83 -13.88 -9.14
CA ALA A 64 -4.80 -14.73 -8.46
C ALA A 64 -5.96 -14.02 -7.76
N ARG A 65 -6.39 -12.85 -8.26
CA ARG A 65 -7.52 -12.07 -7.72
C ARG A 65 -8.31 -11.43 -8.87
N PRO A 66 -9.38 -12.08 -9.37
CA PRO A 66 -10.17 -11.56 -10.48
C PRO A 66 -10.81 -10.19 -10.19
N ASN A 67 -11.06 -9.85 -8.92
CA ASN A 67 -11.62 -8.54 -8.58
C ASN A 67 -10.70 -7.37 -8.95
N VAL A 68 -9.37 -7.58 -8.90
CA VAL A 68 -8.39 -6.57 -9.29
C VAL A 68 -8.57 -6.14 -10.75
N THR A 69 -9.07 -7.02 -11.62
CA THR A 69 -9.40 -6.68 -13.01
C THR A 69 -10.42 -5.54 -13.10
N VAL A 70 -11.46 -5.58 -12.25
CA VAL A 70 -12.51 -4.56 -12.24
C VAL A 70 -12.02 -3.31 -11.50
N ASP A 71 -11.46 -3.49 -10.31
CA ASP A 71 -11.03 -2.38 -9.45
C ASP A 71 -10.00 -1.50 -10.18
N ALA A 72 -8.98 -2.11 -10.79
CA ALA A 72 -7.95 -1.38 -11.54
C ALA A 72 -8.52 -0.71 -12.79
N ALA A 73 -9.35 -1.40 -13.58
CA ALA A 73 -9.95 -0.82 -14.77
C ALA A 73 -10.78 0.44 -14.45
N VAL A 74 -11.63 0.37 -13.43
CA VAL A 74 -12.51 1.48 -13.07
C VAL A 74 -11.72 2.69 -12.57
N ILE A 75 -10.70 2.48 -11.73
CA ILE A 75 -9.82 3.57 -11.25
C ILE A 75 -9.06 4.21 -12.42
N LEU A 76 -8.47 3.41 -13.31
CA LEU A 76 -7.71 3.90 -14.45
C LEU A 76 -8.58 4.68 -15.43
N ILE A 77 -9.76 4.18 -15.76
CA ILE A 77 -10.68 4.89 -16.66
C ILE A 77 -11.18 6.19 -16.06
N LYS A 78 -11.57 6.17 -14.78
CA LYS A 78 -12.04 7.38 -14.08
C LYS A 78 -10.93 8.44 -13.96
N SER A 79 -9.67 8.03 -13.93
CA SER A 79 -8.50 8.93 -13.98
C SER A 79 -8.01 9.25 -15.39
N GLY A 80 -8.78 8.89 -16.43
CA GLY A 80 -8.49 9.24 -17.82
C GLY A 80 -7.45 8.36 -18.52
N ASN A 81 -7.06 7.24 -17.92
CA ASN A 81 -6.06 6.32 -18.44
C ASN A 81 -6.69 5.13 -19.18
N ALA A 82 -6.01 4.63 -20.20
CA ALA A 82 -6.27 3.31 -20.75
C ALA A 82 -5.64 2.23 -19.85
N ALA A 83 -6.33 1.11 -19.69
CA ALA A 83 -5.94 0.01 -18.82
C ALA A 83 -5.50 -1.22 -19.64
N LEU A 84 -4.23 -1.58 -19.49
CA LEU A 84 -3.65 -2.80 -20.08
C LEU A 84 -3.42 -3.83 -18.97
N LEU A 85 -4.33 -4.79 -18.86
CA LEU A 85 -4.41 -5.68 -17.70
C LEU A 85 -3.78 -7.04 -18.02
N ARG A 86 -2.81 -7.47 -17.21
CA ARG A 86 -2.15 -8.78 -17.31
C ARG A 86 -2.34 -9.53 -15.99
N GLY A 87 -3.43 -10.30 -15.91
CA GLY A 87 -3.70 -11.20 -14.77
C GLY A 87 -2.94 -12.53 -14.87
N SER A 88 -2.95 -13.32 -13.79
CA SER A 88 -2.41 -14.68 -13.80
C SER A 88 -3.27 -15.64 -14.64
N SER A 89 -2.64 -16.65 -15.26
CA SER A 89 -3.34 -17.69 -16.03
C SER A 89 -4.37 -18.46 -15.22
N SER A 90 -4.17 -18.59 -13.91
CA SER A 90 -5.14 -19.21 -12.99
C SER A 90 -6.49 -18.48 -12.92
N ALA A 91 -6.56 -17.22 -13.35
CA ALA A 91 -7.76 -16.38 -13.36
C ALA A 91 -8.22 -16.02 -14.78
N GLU A 92 -7.60 -16.56 -15.82
CA GLU A 92 -7.77 -16.14 -17.22
C GLU A 92 -9.25 -16.07 -17.65
N HIS A 93 -10.00 -17.15 -17.43
CA HIS A 93 -11.40 -17.23 -17.83
C HIS A 93 -12.28 -16.18 -17.13
N SER A 94 -12.08 -16.01 -15.82
CA SER A 94 -12.79 -14.99 -15.03
C SER A 94 -12.45 -13.58 -15.51
N ASN A 95 -11.15 -13.29 -15.70
CA ASN A 95 -10.69 -11.99 -16.16
C ASN A 95 -11.27 -11.65 -17.54
N LYS A 96 -11.29 -12.61 -18.46
CA LYS A 96 -11.87 -12.43 -19.80
C LYS A 96 -13.35 -12.04 -19.73
N ILE A 97 -14.15 -12.76 -18.95
CA ILE A 97 -15.58 -12.45 -18.79
C ILE A 97 -15.78 -11.07 -18.16
N LEU A 98 -15.01 -10.74 -17.11
CA LEU A 98 -15.10 -9.43 -16.46
C LEU A 98 -14.80 -8.29 -17.43
N ILE A 99 -13.79 -8.44 -18.28
CA ILE A 99 -13.43 -7.48 -19.33
C ILE A 99 -14.54 -7.36 -20.37
N GLU A 100 -15.10 -8.47 -20.84
CA GLU A 100 -16.21 -8.47 -21.79
C GLU A 100 -17.43 -7.73 -21.23
N VAL A 101 -17.76 -7.94 -19.95
CA VAL A 101 -18.86 -7.26 -19.26
C VAL A 101 -18.59 -5.75 -19.15
N MET A 102 -17.38 -5.36 -18.73
CA MET A 102 -17.01 -3.94 -18.65
C MET A 102 -17.05 -3.26 -20.02
N ARG A 103 -16.53 -3.92 -21.07
CA ARG A 103 -16.56 -3.38 -22.44
C ARG A 103 -17.98 -3.20 -22.97
N LYS A 104 -18.91 -4.11 -22.63
CA LYS A 104 -20.34 -3.93 -22.94
C LYS A 104 -20.93 -2.70 -22.25
N GLY A 105 -20.43 -2.34 -21.07
CA GLY A 105 -20.84 -1.15 -20.32
C GLY A 105 -20.53 0.18 -21.04
N PHE A 106 -19.62 0.20 -22.01
CA PHE A 106 -19.33 1.39 -22.81
C PHE A 106 -20.31 1.64 -23.96
N ALA A 107 -21.20 0.67 -24.25
CA ALA A 107 -22.18 0.82 -25.32
C ALA A 107 -23.03 2.09 -25.12
N GLY A 108 -23.07 2.95 -26.15
CA GLY A 108 -23.80 4.23 -26.10
C GLY A 108 -23.01 5.39 -25.49
N THR A 109 -21.75 5.19 -25.10
CA THR A 109 -20.83 6.27 -24.69
C THR A 109 -19.87 6.62 -25.83
N SER A 110 -19.15 7.74 -25.72
CA SER A 110 -18.07 8.10 -26.64
C SER A 110 -16.74 7.40 -26.34
N ILE A 111 -16.68 6.58 -25.28
CA ILE A 111 -15.45 5.91 -24.86
C ILE A 111 -15.26 4.66 -25.71
N SER A 112 -14.11 4.56 -26.37
CA SER A 112 -13.75 3.36 -27.13
C SER A 112 -13.63 2.16 -26.18
N PRO A 113 -14.18 0.98 -26.52
CA PRO A 113 -13.99 -0.21 -25.70
C PRO A 113 -12.53 -0.70 -25.68
N GLU A 114 -11.67 -0.19 -26.56
CA GLU A 114 -10.23 -0.51 -26.60
C GLU A 114 -9.44 0.17 -25.48
N VAL A 115 -10.05 1.03 -24.66
CA VAL A 115 -9.40 1.61 -23.46
C VAL A 115 -9.21 0.58 -22.35
N ILE A 116 -9.83 -0.60 -22.42
CA ILE A 116 -9.49 -1.73 -21.56
C ILE A 116 -9.09 -2.92 -22.43
N GLN A 117 -7.87 -3.41 -22.22
CA GLN A 117 -7.37 -4.59 -22.90
C GLN A 117 -6.83 -5.61 -21.90
N LEU A 118 -7.06 -6.89 -22.20
CA LEU A 118 -6.51 -8.01 -21.46
C LEU A 118 -5.31 -8.55 -22.22
N VAL A 119 -4.12 -8.47 -21.63
CA VAL A 119 -2.92 -9.10 -22.15
C VAL A 119 -3.04 -10.62 -21.95
N PRO A 120 -2.74 -11.45 -22.97
CA PRO A 120 -2.76 -12.90 -22.85
C PRO A 120 -1.88 -13.39 -21.69
N SER A 121 -2.35 -14.43 -20.97
CA SER A 121 -1.67 -14.99 -19.80
C SER A 121 -1.10 -16.39 -20.04
N ASP A 122 -1.22 -16.89 -21.26
CA ASP A 122 -0.73 -18.19 -21.74
C ASP A 122 0.79 -18.31 -21.67
N ASP A 123 1.51 -17.21 -21.89
CA ASP A 123 2.96 -17.12 -21.77
C ASP A 123 3.39 -16.13 -20.68
N ARG A 124 4.46 -16.46 -19.95
CA ARG A 124 5.13 -15.53 -19.02
C ARG A 124 5.87 -14.42 -19.78
N GLY A 125 6.31 -14.66 -21.01
CA GLY A 125 6.95 -13.66 -21.87
C GLY A 125 6.09 -12.41 -22.11
N THR A 126 4.76 -12.54 -22.00
CA THR A 126 3.84 -11.39 -22.08
C THR A 126 4.02 -10.38 -20.96
N VAL A 127 4.46 -10.82 -19.76
CA VAL A 127 4.84 -9.89 -18.67
C VAL A 127 6.03 -9.09 -19.12
N THR A 128 7.12 -9.76 -19.50
CA THR A 128 8.36 -9.08 -19.94
C THR A 128 8.11 -8.14 -21.12
N ALA A 129 7.27 -8.53 -22.08
CA ALA A 129 6.87 -7.66 -23.18
C ALA A 129 6.17 -6.39 -22.68
N LEU A 130 5.22 -6.51 -21.76
CA LEU A 130 4.53 -5.37 -21.14
C LEU A 130 5.51 -4.47 -20.36
N LEU A 131 6.39 -5.06 -19.56
CA LEU A 131 7.40 -4.35 -18.77
C LEU A 131 8.41 -3.56 -19.63
N LYS A 132 8.59 -3.99 -20.89
CA LYS A 132 9.54 -3.40 -21.84
C LYS A 132 8.89 -2.56 -22.94
N ALA A 133 7.58 -2.35 -22.87
CA ALA A 133 6.80 -1.61 -23.87
C ALA A 133 6.93 -0.08 -23.75
N SER A 134 8.12 0.43 -23.42
CA SER A 134 8.38 1.87 -23.31
C SER A 134 8.06 2.59 -24.63
N GLY A 135 7.33 3.70 -24.56
CA GLY A 135 6.82 4.42 -25.72
C GLY A 135 5.42 4.01 -26.17
N PHE A 136 4.88 2.91 -25.63
CA PHE A 136 3.48 2.50 -25.79
C PHE A 136 2.74 2.45 -24.45
N VAL A 137 3.45 2.15 -23.37
CA VAL A 137 2.94 2.11 -22.00
C VAL A 137 3.69 3.14 -21.17
N ASP A 138 2.96 4.00 -20.48
CA ASP A 138 3.50 5.12 -19.72
C ASP A 138 3.87 4.73 -18.28
N LEU A 139 3.17 3.73 -17.73
CA LEU A 139 3.32 3.27 -16.36
C LEU A 139 2.98 1.78 -16.22
N VAL A 140 3.74 1.04 -15.43
CA VAL A 140 3.37 -0.30 -14.95
C VAL A 140 3.21 -0.32 -13.43
N ILE A 141 2.22 -1.08 -12.95
CA ILE A 141 2.00 -1.31 -11.52
C ILE A 141 1.85 -2.81 -11.25
N PRO A 142 2.76 -3.42 -10.46
CA PRO A 142 2.60 -4.78 -9.98
C PRO A 142 1.67 -4.85 -8.75
N ARG A 143 0.82 -5.87 -8.70
CA ARG A 143 -0.02 -6.22 -7.54
C ARG A 143 -0.01 -7.73 -7.32
N GLY A 144 0.81 -8.21 -6.39
CA GLY A 144 0.89 -9.64 -6.12
C GLY A 144 1.90 -9.99 -5.05
N SER A 145 2.56 -11.13 -5.22
CA SER A 145 3.62 -11.56 -4.32
C SER A 145 4.84 -10.62 -4.35
N ALA A 146 5.62 -10.60 -3.26
CA ALA A 146 6.88 -9.88 -3.21
C ALA A 146 7.88 -10.31 -4.30
N GLN A 147 7.75 -11.55 -4.80
CA GLN A 147 8.55 -12.02 -5.94
C GLN A 147 8.12 -11.35 -7.25
N LEU A 148 6.82 -11.28 -7.52
CA LEU A 148 6.30 -10.58 -8.70
C LEU A 148 6.72 -9.11 -8.69
N ILE A 149 6.52 -8.42 -7.55
CA ILE A 149 6.86 -7.01 -7.41
C ILE A 149 8.36 -6.80 -7.71
N ARG A 150 9.25 -7.58 -7.10
CA ARG A 150 10.70 -7.53 -7.37
C ARG A 150 11.03 -7.76 -8.84
N THR A 151 10.47 -8.80 -9.46
CA THR A 151 10.67 -9.06 -10.89
C THR A 151 10.24 -7.89 -11.77
N VAL A 152 9.11 -7.24 -11.45
CA VAL A 152 8.66 -6.06 -12.21
C VAL A 152 9.61 -4.88 -12.02
N VAL A 153 10.03 -4.60 -10.79
CA VAL A 153 10.95 -3.49 -10.49
C VAL A 153 12.32 -3.71 -11.13
N ASP A 154 12.84 -4.94 -11.13
CA ASP A 154 14.17 -5.27 -11.65
C ASP A 154 14.23 -5.32 -13.19
N GLU A 155 13.13 -5.73 -13.85
CA GLU A 155 13.13 -5.98 -15.31
C GLU A 155 12.49 -4.86 -16.15
N ALA A 156 11.69 -3.98 -15.55
CA ALA A 156 10.93 -2.98 -16.30
C ALA A 156 11.80 -1.85 -16.86
N THR A 157 11.58 -1.53 -18.14
CA THR A 157 12.06 -0.29 -18.76
C THR A 157 10.95 0.76 -18.83
N VAL A 158 9.68 0.34 -18.68
CA VAL A 158 8.55 1.25 -18.46
C VAL A 158 8.62 1.79 -17.02
N PRO A 159 8.37 3.09 -16.79
CA PRO A 159 8.26 3.62 -15.44
C PRO A 159 7.32 2.78 -14.57
N THR A 160 7.70 2.52 -13.33
CA THR A 160 6.95 1.63 -12.44
C THR A 160 6.62 2.35 -11.14
N ILE A 161 5.41 2.13 -10.64
CA ILE A 161 5.09 2.40 -9.24
C ILE A 161 4.95 1.08 -8.51
N GLU A 162 5.89 0.78 -7.61
CA GLU A 162 5.91 -0.44 -6.83
C GLU A 162 4.86 -0.40 -5.72
N THR A 163 4.22 -1.54 -5.46
CA THR A 163 3.44 -1.74 -4.24
C THR A 163 4.33 -2.50 -3.25
N GLY A 164 4.53 -1.92 -2.07
CA GLY A 164 5.59 -2.33 -1.15
C GLY A 164 5.29 -3.61 -0.37
N ALA A 165 6.35 -4.30 0.06
CA ALA A 165 6.28 -5.22 1.19
C ALA A 165 5.95 -4.47 2.49
N GLY A 166 5.58 -5.23 3.52
CA GLY A 166 4.82 -4.74 4.66
C GLY A 166 5.40 -5.02 6.05
N VAL A 167 6.72 -4.91 6.25
CA VAL A 167 7.31 -4.97 7.60
C VAL A 167 7.03 -3.66 8.33
N CYS A 168 5.88 -3.62 9.02
CA CYS A 168 5.38 -2.46 9.77
C CYS A 168 5.63 -2.60 11.27
N HIS A 169 5.89 -1.47 11.95
CA HIS A 169 6.17 -1.46 13.39
C HIS A 169 5.08 -0.73 14.18
N VAL A 170 4.89 -1.17 15.43
CA VAL A 170 4.22 -0.40 16.47
C VAL A 170 5.25 -0.13 17.56
N TYR A 171 5.62 1.12 17.76
CA TYR A 171 6.47 1.57 18.86
C TYR A 171 5.61 2.10 20.01
N VAL A 172 5.84 1.60 21.22
CA VAL A 172 5.20 2.06 22.45
C VAL A 172 6.22 2.83 23.27
N ASP A 173 6.05 4.14 23.28
CA ASP A 173 6.90 5.10 24.00
C ASP A 173 6.65 5.02 25.52
N LYS A 174 7.62 5.44 26.32
CA LYS A 174 7.51 5.51 27.79
C LYS A 174 6.33 6.34 28.31
N SER A 175 5.83 7.29 27.51
CA SER A 175 4.68 8.15 27.84
C SER A 175 3.33 7.54 27.42
N ALA A 176 3.32 6.33 26.85
CA ALA A 176 2.11 5.74 26.29
C ALA A 176 1.03 5.47 27.34
N ASP A 177 -0.22 5.64 26.92
CA ASP A 177 -1.38 5.05 27.58
C ASP A 177 -1.41 3.55 27.25
N PHE A 178 -1.28 2.70 28.27
CA PHE A 178 -1.14 1.25 28.06
C PHE A 178 -2.40 0.62 27.47
N ASP A 179 -3.59 1.06 27.85
CA ASP A 179 -4.84 0.50 27.33
C ASP A 179 -4.99 0.81 25.84
N LYS A 180 -4.66 2.05 25.45
CA LYS A 180 -4.60 2.43 24.02
C LYS A 180 -3.53 1.64 23.27
N ALA A 181 -2.35 1.49 23.86
CA ALA A 181 -1.24 0.76 23.23
C ALA A 181 -1.58 -0.70 22.96
N ILE A 182 -2.23 -1.39 23.91
CA ILE A 182 -2.70 -2.76 23.71
C ILE A 182 -3.76 -2.83 22.61
N ALA A 183 -4.77 -1.96 22.63
CA ALA A 183 -5.82 -1.95 21.62
C ALA A 183 -5.26 -1.73 20.20
N ILE A 184 -4.34 -0.77 20.07
CA ILE A 184 -3.66 -0.46 18.81
C ILE A 184 -2.80 -1.62 18.33
N LEU A 185 -1.99 -2.22 19.21
CA LEU A 185 -1.15 -3.38 18.89
C LEU A 185 -1.99 -4.55 18.38
N ILE A 186 -3.04 -4.92 19.12
CA ILE A 186 -3.89 -6.06 18.78
C ILE A 186 -4.63 -5.81 17.48
N ASN A 187 -5.19 -4.61 17.27
CA ASN A 187 -5.82 -4.28 16.00
C ASN A 187 -4.80 -4.32 14.84
N SER A 188 -3.60 -3.78 15.05
CA SER A 188 -2.56 -3.73 14.02
C SER A 188 -2.09 -5.10 13.56
N LYS A 189 -1.99 -6.10 14.47
CA LYS A 189 -1.58 -7.47 14.11
C LYS A 189 -2.75 -8.37 13.73
N CYS A 190 -3.86 -8.32 14.47
CA CYS A 190 -4.86 -9.39 14.47
C CYS A 190 -6.08 -9.12 13.58
N ASP A 191 -6.37 -7.87 13.21
CA ASP A 191 -7.54 -7.53 12.37
C ASP A 191 -7.50 -8.27 11.04
N ARG A 192 -6.37 -8.18 10.33
CA ARG A 192 -6.15 -8.87 9.06
C ARG A 192 -4.66 -9.20 8.88
N PRO A 193 -4.15 -10.31 9.42
CA PRO A 193 -2.71 -10.56 9.47
C PRO A 193 -2.04 -10.71 8.10
N SER A 194 -2.80 -10.98 7.04
CA SER A 194 -2.28 -11.29 5.70
C SER A 194 -2.13 -10.09 4.76
N VAL A 195 -2.30 -8.86 5.25
CA VAL A 195 -2.14 -7.63 4.44
C VAL A 195 -0.87 -6.90 4.83
N CYS A 196 -0.31 -6.15 3.88
CA CYS A 196 0.99 -5.49 3.99
C CYS A 196 1.06 -4.35 5.02
N ASN A 197 -0.06 -3.93 5.61
CA ASN A 197 -0.07 -2.91 6.66
C ASN A 197 -0.29 -3.51 8.07
N ALA A 198 -0.31 -4.84 8.21
CA ALA A 198 -0.34 -5.48 9.51
C ALA A 198 0.98 -5.26 10.25
N ALA A 199 0.94 -5.07 11.56
CA ALA A 199 2.16 -4.96 12.36
C ALA A 199 2.93 -6.28 12.33
N GLU A 200 4.23 -6.22 12.06
CA GLU A 200 5.14 -7.37 12.08
C GLU A 200 6.14 -7.30 13.23
N THR A 201 6.33 -6.11 13.83
CA THR A 201 7.21 -5.91 14.98
C THR A 201 6.59 -4.95 16.00
N LEU A 202 6.59 -5.35 17.27
CA LEU A 202 6.36 -4.48 18.42
C LEU A 202 7.71 -4.02 18.98
N LEU A 203 7.89 -2.70 19.12
CA LEU A 203 9.01 -2.07 19.80
C LEU A 203 8.52 -1.44 21.10
N VAL A 204 9.17 -1.73 22.22
CA VAL A 204 8.80 -1.20 23.54
C VAL A 204 9.95 -0.39 24.12
N ASP A 205 9.67 0.81 24.62
CA ASP A 205 10.68 1.58 25.36
C ASP A 205 11.11 0.84 26.63
N LYS A 206 12.43 0.66 26.79
CA LYS A 206 13.04 -0.03 27.94
C LYS A 206 12.56 0.50 29.30
N GLN A 207 12.21 1.78 29.42
CA GLN A 207 11.77 2.39 30.68
C GLN A 207 10.40 1.88 31.16
N ILE A 208 9.57 1.37 30.26
CA ILE A 208 8.24 0.82 30.60
C ILE A 208 8.16 -0.70 30.40
N SER A 209 9.22 -1.36 29.93
CA SER A 209 9.23 -2.80 29.65
C SER A 209 8.71 -3.65 30.80
N ASP A 210 9.15 -3.41 32.04
CA ASP A 210 8.71 -4.22 33.19
C ASP A 210 7.21 -4.09 33.51
N GLN A 211 6.57 -3.00 33.08
CA GLN A 211 5.16 -2.72 33.35
C GLN A 211 4.26 -3.07 32.15
N PHE A 212 4.66 -2.66 30.96
CA PHE A 212 3.86 -2.79 29.74
C PHE A 212 4.06 -4.14 29.06
N LEU A 213 5.30 -4.64 28.99
CA LEU A 213 5.60 -5.84 28.20
C LEU A 213 4.85 -7.08 28.68
N PRO A 214 4.68 -7.35 30.00
CA PRO A 214 3.84 -8.45 30.46
C PRO A 214 2.39 -8.37 29.95
N LEU A 215 1.82 -7.17 29.88
CA LEU A 215 0.46 -6.94 29.39
C LEU A 215 0.37 -7.21 27.89
N ALA A 216 1.34 -6.71 27.11
CA ALA A 216 1.41 -6.90 25.67
C ALA A 216 1.60 -8.37 25.29
N LEU A 217 2.53 -9.07 25.94
CA LEU A 217 2.78 -10.49 25.71
C LEU A 217 1.54 -11.33 26.02
N LYS A 218 0.85 -11.04 27.13
CA LYS A 218 -0.40 -11.73 27.48
C LYS A 218 -1.48 -11.49 26.42
N ALA A 219 -1.71 -10.24 26.01
CA ALA A 219 -2.72 -9.91 25.01
C ALA A 219 -2.46 -10.58 23.65
N LEU A 220 -1.20 -10.62 23.20
CA LEU A 220 -0.78 -11.31 21.98
C LEU A 220 -1.01 -12.83 22.09
N THR A 221 -0.64 -13.43 23.22
CA THR A 221 -0.82 -14.87 23.47
C THR A 221 -2.30 -15.26 23.52
N ASP A 222 -3.12 -14.47 24.21
CA ASP A 222 -4.58 -14.66 24.28
C ASP A 222 -5.23 -14.59 22.88
N ALA A 223 -4.66 -13.77 21.98
CA ALA A 223 -5.03 -13.67 20.56
C ALA A 223 -4.40 -14.76 19.67
N SER A 224 -3.74 -15.77 20.26
CA SER A 224 -3.06 -16.87 19.55
C SER A 224 -1.93 -16.41 18.61
N VAL A 225 -1.28 -15.28 18.90
CA VAL A 225 -0.13 -14.77 18.14
C VAL A 225 1.15 -15.49 18.59
N ILE A 226 1.92 -15.99 17.62
CA ILE A 226 3.26 -16.53 17.83
C ILE A 226 4.24 -15.36 18.03
N ILE A 227 5.05 -15.41 19.09
CA ILE A 227 5.93 -14.31 19.47
C ILE A 227 7.41 -14.71 19.28
N ASN A 228 8.13 -13.90 18.50
CA ASN A 228 9.58 -13.93 18.36
C ASN A 228 10.18 -12.75 19.14
N ALA A 229 10.75 -13.00 20.31
CA ALA A 229 11.24 -11.98 21.22
C ALA A 229 12.76 -11.82 21.12
N ASP A 230 13.29 -10.61 21.29
CA ASP A 230 14.70 -10.40 21.61
C ASP A 230 15.07 -11.04 22.97
N SER A 231 16.35 -11.07 23.29
CA SER A 231 16.84 -11.72 24.53
C SER A 231 16.25 -11.07 25.79
N GLU A 232 16.14 -9.75 25.84
CA GLU A 232 15.62 -9.02 27.00
C GLU A 232 14.11 -9.27 27.19
N SER A 233 13.32 -9.18 26.11
CA SER A 233 11.88 -9.45 26.12
C SER A 233 11.57 -10.91 26.43
N LYS A 234 12.40 -11.84 25.95
CA LYS A 234 12.26 -13.25 26.28
C LYS A 234 12.43 -13.51 27.78
N LEU A 235 13.38 -12.86 28.44
CA LEU A 235 13.55 -12.98 29.88
C LEU A 235 12.30 -12.51 30.65
N VAL A 236 11.63 -11.45 30.18
CA VAL A 236 10.35 -11.00 30.77
C VAL A 236 9.27 -12.04 30.55
N ALA A 237 9.15 -12.60 29.34
CA ALA A 237 8.18 -13.64 29.01
C ALA A 237 8.37 -14.91 29.88
N ASP A 238 9.61 -15.36 30.04
CA ASP A 238 9.94 -16.55 30.83
C ASP A 238 9.56 -16.36 32.32
N LYS A 239 9.74 -15.15 32.88
CA LYS A 239 9.33 -14.82 34.26
C LYS A 239 7.82 -14.92 34.49
N ILE A 240 7.02 -14.61 33.47
CA ILE A 240 5.55 -14.63 33.54
C ILE A 240 4.93 -15.90 32.93
N GLY A 241 5.77 -16.88 32.56
CA GLY A 241 5.33 -18.16 32.02
C GLY A 241 4.75 -18.12 30.61
N ILE A 242 5.09 -17.11 29.81
CA ILE A 242 4.65 -17.00 28.40
C ILE A 242 5.72 -17.58 27.48
N GLN A 243 5.33 -18.54 26.64
CA GLN A 243 6.23 -19.16 25.68
C GLN A 243 6.52 -18.23 24.49
N THR A 244 7.78 -17.94 24.27
CA THR A 244 8.28 -17.15 23.13
C THR A 244 9.45 -17.85 22.45
N LYS A 245 9.65 -17.58 21.15
CA LYS A 245 10.86 -17.96 20.42
C LYS A 245 11.88 -16.83 20.51
N LEU A 246 13.16 -17.13 20.36
CA LEU A 246 14.19 -16.10 20.20
C LEU A 246 14.17 -15.60 18.75
N ALA A 247 14.02 -14.29 18.56
CA ALA A 247 14.12 -13.66 17.24
C ALA A 247 15.54 -13.76 16.68
N SER A 248 15.66 -14.11 15.41
CA SER A 248 16.93 -14.07 14.67
C SER A 248 17.10 -12.70 13.99
N ASN A 249 18.28 -12.45 13.40
CA ASN A 249 18.47 -11.23 12.59
C ASN A 249 17.50 -11.15 11.40
N ASP A 250 17.15 -12.29 10.80
CA ASP A 250 16.22 -12.35 9.68
C ASP A 250 14.78 -12.08 10.11
N SER A 251 14.42 -12.41 11.36
CA SER A 251 13.09 -12.17 11.91
C SER A 251 12.67 -10.70 11.78
N TRP A 252 13.58 -9.76 12.08
CA TRP A 252 13.29 -8.32 12.09
C TRP A 252 12.88 -7.76 10.73
N SER A 253 13.30 -8.37 9.63
CA SER A 253 12.91 -7.99 8.26
C SER A 253 11.92 -8.96 7.60
N THR A 254 11.31 -9.85 8.39
CA THR A 254 10.33 -10.82 7.89
C THR A 254 8.91 -10.25 7.94
N GLU A 255 8.24 -10.21 6.79
CA GLU A 255 6.78 -10.04 6.71
C GLU A 255 6.13 -11.42 6.86
N TYR A 256 5.54 -11.70 8.03
CA TYR A 256 4.97 -13.02 8.33
C TYR A 256 3.65 -13.26 7.63
N GLY A 257 2.82 -12.21 7.45
CA GLY A 257 1.51 -12.33 6.81
C GLY A 257 0.52 -13.25 7.56
N THR A 258 0.80 -13.55 8.83
CA THR A 258 0.05 -14.48 9.70
C THR A 258 0.04 -13.98 11.15
N LEU A 259 -0.58 -14.71 12.07
CA LEU A 259 -0.57 -14.40 13.51
C LEU A 259 0.81 -14.75 14.12
N GLU A 260 1.85 -14.05 13.66
CA GLU A 260 3.21 -14.09 14.18
C GLU A 260 3.75 -12.66 14.20
N ILE A 261 4.52 -12.32 15.25
CA ILE A 261 5.07 -10.97 15.44
C ILE A 261 6.43 -11.03 16.14
N ASN A 262 7.29 -10.07 15.82
CA ASN A 262 8.50 -9.81 16.58
C ASN A 262 8.25 -8.87 17.77
N VAL A 263 9.05 -9.00 18.83
CA VAL A 263 9.01 -8.13 20.01
C VAL A 263 10.42 -7.78 20.44
N ALA A 264 10.73 -6.49 20.53
CA ALA A 264 12.02 -6.00 20.99
C ALA A 264 11.89 -4.82 21.96
N GLN A 265 12.87 -4.69 22.85
CA GLN A 265 13.03 -3.49 23.68
C GLN A 265 14.01 -2.52 23.02
N VAL A 266 13.69 -1.23 23.03
CA VAL A 266 14.50 -0.18 22.40
C VAL A 266 14.76 0.97 23.36
N ASP A 267 15.87 1.69 23.15
CA ASP A 267 16.24 2.85 23.95
C ASP A 267 15.55 4.12 23.42
N GLY A 268 14.34 4.35 23.89
CA GLY A 268 13.54 5.51 23.51
C GLY A 268 13.16 5.58 22.03
N VAL A 269 12.61 6.73 21.67
CA VAL A 269 12.12 7.01 20.31
C VAL A 269 13.23 6.89 19.26
N MET A 270 14.47 7.29 19.60
CA MET A 270 15.61 7.17 18.68
C MET A 270 15.99 5.71 18.44
N GLY A 271 16.02 4.87 19.48
CA GLY A 271 16.24 3.44 19.29
C GLY A 271 15.15 2.78 18.43
N ALA A 272 13.91 3.25 18.55
CA ALA A 272 12.82 2.78 17.69
C ALA A 272 13.03 3.20 16.23
N ILE A 273 13.36 4.47 15.97
CA ILE A 273 13.65 4.99 14.63
C ILE A 273 14.83 4.25 13.99
N ASP A 274 15.91 4.01 14.73
CA ASP A 274 17.07 3.28 14.21
C ASP A 274 16.72 1.84 13.84
N HIS A 275 15.88 1.17 14.63
CA HIS A 275 15.37 -0.16 14.32
C HIS A 275 14.53 -0.15 13.04
N ILE A 276 13.56 0.77 12.96
CA ILE A 276 12.66 0.91 11.80
C ILE A 276 13.46 1.22 10.54
N ALA A 277 14.41 2.15 10.61
CA ALA A 277 15.25 2.53 9.47
C ALA A 277 16.09 1.36 8.94
N LYS A 278 16.50 0.45 9.83
CA LYS A 278 17.31 -0.73 9.49
C LYS A 278 16.47 -1.87 8.92
N PHE A 279 15.30 -2.14 9.49
CA PHE A 279 14.56 -3.39 9.24
C PHE A 279 13.21 -3.20 8.55
N GLY A 280 12.62 -2.01 8.66
CA GLY A 280 11.33 -1.68 8.07
C GLY A 280 11.37 -1.56 6.56
N THR A 281 10.18 -1.66 5.98
CA THR A 281 9.98 -1.60 4.52
C THR A 281 9.43 -0.26 4.06
N LYS A 282 9.43 0.75 4.94
CA LYS A 282 8.96 2.11 4.66
C LYS A 282 7.47 2.16 4.29
N HIS A 283 6.68 1.19 4.74
CA HIS A 283 5.25 1.11 4.49
C HIS A 283 4.47 1.94 5.52
N THR A 284 4.20 1.37 6.70
CA THR A 284 3.47 2.05 7.78
C THR A 284 4.20 1.87 9.09
N GLU A 285 4.39 2.94 9.84
CA GLU A 285 5.05 2.89 11.15
C GLU A 285 4.21 3.65 12.18
N ALA A 286 3.92 3.04 13.32
CA ALA A 286 3.06 3.63 14.35
C ALA A 286 3.83 3.94 15.63
N ILE A 287 3.52 5.09 16.25
CA ILE A 287 3.93 5.43 17.62
C ILE A 287 2.68 5.54 18.51
N VAL A 288 2.75 4.98 19.71
CA VAL A 288 1.81 5.22 20.79
C VAL A 288 2.52 6.00 21.89
N ALA A 289 2.10 7.25 22.12
CA ALA A 289 2.78 8.20 23.00
C ALA A 289 1.84 9.34 23.44
N GLN A 290 2.15 9.97 24.58
CA GLN A 290 1.57 11.24 25.01
C GLN A 290 2.56 12.41 24.97
N ASP A 291 3.86 12.13 24.89
CA ASP A 291 4.91 13.15 24.80
C ASP A 291 5.01 13.74 23.38
N ASP A 292 4.74 15.04 23.26
CA ASP A 292 4.80 15.79 22.01
C ASP A 292 6.20 15.76 21.37
N LEU A 293 7.26 15.72 22.19
CA LEU A 293 8.63 15.66 21.67
C LEU A 293 8.93 14.30 21.03
N ALA A 294 8.51 13.20 21.67
CA ALA A 294 8.62 11.86 21.09
C ALA A 294 7.81 11.76 19.79
N ILE A 295 6.57 12.25 19.78
CA ILE A 295 5.70 12.23 18.59
C ILE A 295 6.34 13.00 17.43
N SER A 296 6.75 14.26 17.67
CA SER A 296 7.35 15.10 16.62
C SER A 296 8.67 14.54 16.10
N THR A 297 9.48 13.94 16.97
CA THR A 297 10.74 13.26 16.59
C THR A 297 10.43 12.05 15.70
N PHE A 298 9.50 11.20 16.12
CA PHE A 298 9.10 10.00 15.36
C PHE A 298 8.54 10.36 13.98
N THR A 299 7.68 11.37 13.89
CA THR A 299 7.07 11.78 12.62
C THR A 299 8.04 12.48 11.68
N SER A 300 9.06 13.15 12.22
CA SER A 300 10.04 13.89 11.41
C SER A 300 11.14 12.99 10.85
N LEU A 301 11.48 11.90 11.54
CA LEU A 301 12.63 11.07 11.21
C LEU A 301 12.27 9.73 10.55
N ASN A 302 11.01 9.27 10.64
CA ASN A 302 10.58 8.07 9.92
C ASN A 302 10.26 8.38 8.44
N ASP A 303 11.10 7.87 7.56
CA ASP A 303 10.94 7.95 6.10
C ASP A 303 10.08 6.78 5.58
N CYS A 304 8.78 6.78 5.86
CA CYS A 304 7.82 5.77 5.40
C CYS A 304 6.61 6.38 4.67
N ALA A 305 5.73 5.53 4.15
CA ALA A 305 4.56 5.97 3.39
C ALA A 305 3.45 6.55 4.27
N ALA A 306 3.32 6.04 5.50
CA ALA A 306 2.40 6.58 6.49
C ALA A 306 2.98 6.44 7.91
N VAL A 307 3.00 7.55 8.65
CA VAL A 307 3.30 7.57 10.08
C VAL A 307 2.00 7.69 10.86
N MET A 308 1.75 6.75 11.76
CA MET A 308 0.56 6.72 12.62
C MET A 308 0.89 7.22 14.01
N ILE A 309 0.07 8.13 14.54
CA ILE A 309 0.17 8.61 15.93
C ILE A 309 -1.05 8.10 16.68
N ASN A 310 -0.84 7.32 17.73
CA ASN A 310 -1.90 6.75 18.56
C ASN A 310 -3.02 6.08 17.73
N THR A 311 -2.64 5.46 16.63
CA THR A 311 -3.54 4.89 15.61
C THR A 311 -2.96 3.59 15.06
N SER A 312 -3.81 2.62 14.73
CA SER A 312 -3.37 1.35 14.15
C SER A 312 -2.73 1.52 12.77
N THR A 313 -1.74 0.69 12.46
CA THR A 313 -1.16 0.59 11.11
C THR A 313 -2.18 0.17 10.05
N ARG A 314 -3.28 -0.47 10.45
CA ARG A 314 -4.36 -0.94 9.57
C ARG A 314 -5.07 0.18 8.81
N PHE A 315 -4.96 1.42 9.30
CA PHE A 315 -5.55 2.58 8.66
C PHE A 315 -4.83 3.03 7.40
N THR A 316 -3.64 2.51 7.06
CA THR A 316 -3.03 2.75 5.74
C THR A 316 -3.78 1.94 4.69
N ASP A 317 -4.92 2.46 4.27
CA ASP A 317 -5.86 1.86 3.34
C ASP A 317 -6.64 3.00 2.67
N GLY A 318 -6.81 2.95 1.36
CA GLY A 318 -7.43 4.01 0.59
C GLY A 318 -8.86 4.34 1.02
N GLU A 319 -9.68 3.36 1.40
CA GLU A 319 -11.03 3.64 1.88
C GLU A 319 -10.98 4.31 3.26
N GLN A 320 -10.15 3.79 4.16
CA GLN A 320 -10.01 4.32 5.52
C GLN A 320 -9.40 5.74 5.56
N MET A 321 -8.53 6.08 4.60
CA MET A 321 -7.92 7.41 4.46
C MET A 321 -8.73 8.37 3.57
N GLY A 322 -9.95 7.99 3.15
CA GLY A 322 -10.84 8.87 2.40
C GLY A 322 -10.52 9.02 0.91
N PHE A 323 -9.64 8.19 0.35
CA PHE A 323 -9.43 8.08 -1.10
C PHE A 323 -10.61 7.36 -1.78
N GLY A 324 -11.40 6.60 -1.00
CA GLY A 324 -12.59 5.86 -1.43
C GLY A 324 -12.30 4.59 -2.22
N ALA A 325 -11.22 4.56 -3.01
CA ALA A 325 -10.68 3.37 -3.63
C ALA A 325 -9.15 3.51 -3.81
N GLU A 326 -8.46 2.38 -3.89
CA GLU A 326 -7.02 2.33 -4.16
C GLU A 326 -6.65 1.23 -5.15
N ILE A 327 -5.60 1.49 -5.95
CA ILE A 327 -4.92 0.45 -6.74
C ILE A 327 -3.95 -0.36 -5.86
N GLY A 328 -3.42 0.26 -4.83
CA GLY A 328 -2.52 -0.33 -3.84
C GLY A 328 -1.76 0.74 -3.09
N ILE A 329 -0.81 0.30 -2.28
CA ILE A 329 -0.05 1.18 -1.39
C ILE A 329 1.40 1.18 -1.87
N SER A 330 1.91 2.34 -2.25
CA SER A 330 3.29 2.49 -2.65
C SER A 330 4.15 2.94 -1.47
N ASN A 331 5.29 2.28 -1.28
CA ASN A 331 6.32 2.68 -0.32
C ASN A 331 7.51 3.40 -0.99
N GLN A 332 7.50 3.56 -2.32
CA GLN A 332 8.54 4.28 -3.04
C GLN A 332 8.43 5.79 -2.82
N LYS A 333 9.52 6.51 -3.10
CA LYS A 333 9.56 7.97 -2.96
C LYS A 333 9.00 8.73 -4.15
N MET A 334 9.15 8.18 -5.35
CA MET A 334 8.83 8.89 -6.59
C MET A 334 7.35 8.83 -6.91
N HIS A 335 6.80 9.97 -7.34
CA HIS A 335 5.42 10.17 -7.78
C HIS A 335 4.34 10.00 -6.70
N ALA A 336 3.99 8.77 -6.35
CA ALA A 336 2.92 8.45 -5.40
C ALA A 336 3.49 7.61 -4.27
N ARG A 337 3.17 7.98 -3.03
CA ARG A 337 3.58 7.30 -1.81
C ARG A 337 2.39 7.23 -0.85
N GLY A 338 2.15 6.05 -0.30
CA GLY A 338 0.93 5.73 0.45
C GLY A 338 -0.15 5.13 -0.45
N PRO A 339 -1.43 5.15 -0.01
CA PRO A 339 -2.56 4.70 -0.81
C PRO A 339 -2.64 5.43 -2.15
N MET A 340 -2.79 4.67 -3.23
CA MET A 340 -2.86 5.20 -4.59
C MET A 340 -4.30 5.22 -5.10
N GLY A 341 -4.98 6.35 -4.89
CA GLY A 341 -6.32 6.60 -5.42
C GLY A 341 -6.31 7.25 -6.81
N LEU A 342 -7.42 7.90 -7.16
CA LEU A 342 -7.60 8.54 -8.47
C LEU A 342 -6.57 9.63 -8.76
N GLU A 343 -6.24 10.46 -7.78
CA GLU A 343 -5.31 11.57 -7.94
C GLU A 343 -3.88 11.08 -8.23
N GLN A 344 -3.49 9.98 -7.58
CA GLN A 344 -2.19 9.34 -7.79
C GLN A 344 -2.07 8.70 -9.17
N MET A 345 -3.18 8.50 -9.89
CA MET A 345 -3.20 8.00 -11.28
C MET A 345 -3.13 9.13 -12.33
N THR A 346 -2.67 10.31 -11.94
CA THR A 346 -2.48 11.47 -12.83
C THR A 346 -1.07 12.01 -12.76
N THR A 347 -0.62 12.67 -13.81
CA THR A 347 0.59 13.52 -13.84
C THR A 347 0.18 14.97 -14.09
N THR A 348 1.13 15.85 -14.41
CA THR A 348 0.86 17.28 -14.60
C THR A 348 1.35 17.79 -15.95
N THR A 349 0.70 18.83 -16.46
CA THR A 349 1.16 19.59 -17.63
C THR A 349 1.18 21.07 -17.33
N TRP A 350 2.12 21.80 -17.93
CA TRP A 350 2.20 23.25 -17.86
C TRP A 350 1.59 23.87 -19.11
N ILE A 351 0.69 24.81 -18.92
CA ILE A 351 0.15 25.69 -19.94
C ILE A 351 0.75 27.07 -19.71
N VAL A 352 1.41 27.60 -20.72
CA VAL A 352 2.02 28.94 -20.68
C VAL A 352 1.34 29.79 -21.73
N SER A 353 0.64 30.83 -21.28
CA SER A 353 -0.01 31.81 -22.14
C SER A 353 0.77 33.11 -22.11
N GLY A 354 1.02 33.66 -23.30
CA GLY A 354 1.73 34.92 -23.48
C GLY A 354 1.10 35.74 -24.59
N ASN A 355 1.65 36.93 -24.80
CA ASN A 355 1.28 37.87 -25.85
C ASN A 355 2.49 38.20 -26.75
N GLY A 356 3.32 37.18 -27.04
CA GLY A 356 4.52 37.33 -27.88
C GLY A 356 5.83 37.55 -27.14
N GLN A 357 5.91 37.22 -25.84
CA GLN A 357 7.18 37.23 -25.11
C GLN A 357 8.20 36.29 -25.77
N ILE A 358 9.42 36.79 -25.99
CA ILE A 358 10.58 36.02 -26.46
C ILE A 358 11.66 35.97 -25.37
N ARG A 359 12.56 34.98 -25.45
CA ARG A 359 13.72 34.86 -24.57
C ARG A 359 14.91 35.59 -25.20
N ASN A 360 15.51 36.53 -24.46
CA ASN A 360 16.73 37.24 -24.86
C ASN A 360 17.99 36.53 -24.39
#